data_AF-F0G7M3-F1
#
_entry.id   AF-F0G7M3-F1
#
_cell.length_a   1.000
_cell.length_b   1.000
_cell.length_c   1.000
_cell.angle_alpha   90.00
_cell.angle_beta   90.00
_cell.angle_gamma   90.00
#
_symmetry.space_group_name_H-M   'P 1'
#
loop_
_entity.id
_entity.type
_entity.pdbx_description
1 polymer ?
#
loop_
_entity_poly.entity_id
_entity_poly.type
_entity_poly.pdbx_seq_one_letter_code
_entity_poly.pdbx_strand_id
1 'polypeptide(L)' 'KAVPVDPWDRPYQYRSPGEHGDYDLFSLGKDGRGGGSGENATISSW' A
#
# COMPACT_ATOMS: atom_id res chain seq x y z
N LYS A 1 14.19 -3.73 12.21
CA LYS A 1 12.75 -3.44 12.36
C LYS A 1 12.06 -4.00 11.14
N ALA A 2 11.17 -4.98 11.31
CA ALA A 2 10.36 -5.46 10.18
C ALA A 2 9.36 -4.38 9.80
N VAL A 3 9.14 -4.18 8.50
CA VAL A 3 8.04 -3.34 8.02
C VAL A 3 6.75 -4.03 8.48
N PRO A 4 5.86 -3.35 9.23
CA PRO A 4 4.59 -3.95 9.59
C PRO A 4 3.85 -4.33 8.31
N VAL A 5 3.20 -5.49 8.29
CA VAL A 5 2.27 -5.86 7.22
C VAL A 5 0.98 -5.08 7.38
N ASP A 6 0.23 -4.91 6.31
CA ASP A 6 -1.07 -4.25 6.35
C ASP A 6 -2.12 -5.10 7.10
N PRO A 7 -3.32 -4.57 7.40
CA PRO A 7 -4.37 -5.27 8.16
C PRO A 7 -4.82 -6.61 7.55
N TRP A 8 -4.46 -6.91 6.31
CA TRP A 8 -4.74 -8.16 5.61
C TRP A 8 -3.52 -9.08 5.51
N ASP A 9 -2.53 -8.89 6.38
CA ASP A 9 -1.28 -9.65 6.45
C ASP A 9 -0.47 -9.60 5.14
N ARG A 10 -0.61 -8.49 4.40
CA ARG A 10 0.03 -8.31 3.10
C ARG A 10 1.21 -7.35 3.19
N PRO A 11 2.27 -7.60 2.41
CA PRO A 11 3.41 -6.70 2.34
C PRO A 11 2.99 -5.42 1.61
N TYR A 12 3.36 -4.27 2.18
CA TYR A 12 3.21 -2.98 1.52
C TYR A 12 4.04 -2.94 0.23
N GLN A 13 3.46 -2.38 -0.82
CA GLN A 13 4.16 -2.10 -2.07
C GLN A 13 4.97 -0.83 -1.90
N TYR A 14 6.28 -0.98 -2.09
CA TYR A 14 7.22 0.13 -2.13
C TYR A 14 7.64 0.38 -3.58
N ARG A 15 7.63 1.64 -3.99
CA ARG A 15 8.05 2.09 -5.32
C ARG A 15 9.00 3.27 -5.16
N SER A 16 10.17 3.19 -5.80
CA SER A 16 11.15 4.27 -5.88
C SER A 16 11.81 4.26 -7.26
N PRO A 17 11.77 5.37 -8.02
CA PRO A 17 11.18 6.67 -7.67
C PRO A 17 9.65 6.62 -7.57
N GLY A 18 9.11 7.32 -6.58
CA GLY A 18 7.68 7.48 -6.37
C GLY A 18 7.02 8.32 -7.47
N GLU A 19 5.73 8.10 -7.67
CA GLU A 19 4.84 9.01 -8.39
C GLU A 19 4.59 10.32 -7.62
N HIS A 20 4.55 10.27 -6.28
CA HIS A 20 4.27 11.43 -5.43
C HIS A 20 5.51 12.01 -4.71
N GLY A 21 6.68 11.41 -4.86
CA GLY A 21 7.92 11.86 -4.20
C GLY A 21 9.09 10.92 -4.46
N ASP A 22 10.09 10.94 -3.57
CA ASP A 22 11.26 10.06 -3.66
C ASP A 22 10.87 8.58 -3.61
N TYR A 23 9.83 8.25 -2.83
CA TYR A 23 9.25 6.92 -2.74
C TYR A 23 7.75 6.99 -2.53
N ASP A 24 7.04 5.95 -2.97
CA ASP A 24 5.65 5.68 -2.63
C ASP A 24 5.56 4.36 -1.88
N LEU A 25 4.84 4.38 -0.76
CA LEU A 25 4.45 3.19 -0.02
C LEU A 25 2.94 3.07 -0.08
N PHE A 26 2.40 1.97 -0.61
CA PHE A 26 0.96 1.76 -0.69
C PHE A 26 0.59 0.29 -0.49
N SER A 27 -0.60 0.03 0.04
CA SER A 27 -1.22 -1.30 0.12
C SER A 27 -2.44 -1.35 -0.78
N LEU A 28 -2.63 -2.47 -1.47
CA LEU A 28 -3.73 -2.72 -2.41
C LEU A 28 -5.05 -3.12 -1.71
N GLY A 29 -5.11 -3.02 -0.38
CA GLY A 29 -6.27 -3.38 0.42
C GLY A 29 -6.54 -4.88 0.45
N LYS A 30 -7.72 -5.25 0.97
CA LYS A 30 -8.18 -6.63 1.15
C LYS A 30 -8.19 -7.46 -0.15
N ASP A 31 -8.57 -6.86 -1.26
CA ASP A 31 -8.74 -7.58 -2.53
C ASP A 31 -7.40 -7.78 -3.26
N GLY A 32 -6.41 -6.90 -3.00
CA GLY A 32 -5.13 -6.94 -3.70
C GLY A 32 -5.23 -6.36 -5.10
N ARG A 33 -6.35 -5.70 -5.38
CA ARG A 33 -6.61 -4.91 -6.57
C ARG A 33 -6.66 -3.45 -6.16
N GLY A 34 -5.77 -2.66 -6.76
CA GLY A 34 -5.81 -1.21 -6.60
C GLY A 34 -7.13 -0.67 -7.14
N GLY A 35 -7.77 0.21 -6.38
CA GLY A 35 -9.08 0.76 -6.71
C GLY A 35 -10.21 -0.01 -6.04
N GLY A 36 -10.65 0.52 -4.89
CA GLY A 36 -11.79 0.05 -4.12
C GLY A 36 -12.25 1.14 -3.15
N SER A 37 -13.29 0.88 -2.36
CA SER A 37 -13.79 1.77 -1.29
C SER A 37 -14.04 1.00 -0.01
N GLY A 38 -13.53 1.52 1.11
CA GLY A 38 -13.56 0.83 2.40
C GLY A 38 -12.38 -0.14 2.54
N GLU A 39 -12.64 -1.41 2.83
CA GLU A 39 -11.61 -2.43 3.09
C GLU A 39 -10.75 -2.79 1.86
N ASN A 40 -11.24 -2.52 0.66
CA ASN A 40 -10.53 -2.75 -0.60
C ASN A 40 -9.92 -1.44 -1.17
N ALA A 41 -10.00 -0.32 -0.45
CA ALA A 41 -9.36 0.91 -0.87
C ALA A 41 -7.84 0.77 -0.82
N THR A 42 -7.16 1.36 -1.80
CA THR A 42 -5.71 1.48 -1.78
C THR A 42 -5.32 2.40 -0.63
N ILE A 43 -4.50 1.92 0.29
CA ILE A 43 -4.00 2.71 1.43
C ILE A 43 -2.58 3.13 1.11
N SER A 44 -2.40 4.41 0.83
CA SER A 44 -1.09 4.98 0.55
C SER A 44 -0.54 5.72 1.77
N SER A 45 0.74 5.54 2.05
CA SER A 45 1.52 6.26 3.05
C SER A 45 2.69 6.93 2.33
N TRP A 46 2.42 8.06 1.69
CA TRP A 46 3.44 9.04 1.29
C TRP A 46 3.50 10.16 2.32
#